data_AF-F2I2V9-F1
#
_entry.id   AF-F2I2V9-F1
#
_cell.length_a   1.000
_cell.length_b   1.000
_cell.length_c   1.000
_cell.angle_alpha   90.00
_cell.angle_beta   90.00
_cell.angle_gamma   90.00
#
_symmetry.space_group_name_H-M   'P 1'
#
loop_
_entity.id
_entity.type
_entity.pdbx_description
1 polymer ?
#
loop_
_entity_poly.entity_id
_entity_poly.type
_entity_poly.pdbx_seq_one_letter_code
_entity_poly.pdbx_strand_id
1 'polypeptide(L)' 'MSKEKLIYDKDNQELIAKRSGLAYPIKEGIPIMLPDEARKLKD' A
#
# COMPACT_ATOMS: atom_id res chain seq x y z
N MET A 1 -5.65 18.78 5.16
CA MET A 1 -5.62 17.35 5.53
C MET A 1 -6.13 16.53 4.35
N SER A 2 -5.28 16.27 3.36
CA SER A 2 -5.69 15.49 2.18
C SER A 2 -5.40 14.01 2.42
N LYS A 3 -6.46 13.20 2.55
CA LYS A 3 -6.37 11.74 2.47
C LYS A 3 -5.81 11.42 1.08
N GLU A 4 -4.53 11.06 1.04
CA GLU A 4 -3.89 10.75 -0.22
C GLU A 4 -4.51 9.48 -0.81
N LYS A 5 -4.74 9.48 -2.12
CA LYS A 5 -5.37 8.34 -2.78
C LYS A 5 -4.35 7.20 -2.85
N LEU A 6 -4.57 6.17 -2.04
CA LEU A 6 -3.90 4.88 -2.19
C LEU A 6 -4.43 4.21 -3.46
N ILE A 7 -3.54 3.67 -4.28
CA ILE A 7 -3.90 2.95 -5.48
C ILE A 7 -4.02 1.49 -5.12
N TYR A 8 -5.18 0.90 -5.39
CA TYR A 8 -5.36 -0.52 -5.20
C TYR A 8 -4.74 -1.29 -6.37
N ASP A 9 -3.74 -2.09 -6.08
CA ASP A 9 -3.14 -3.07 -6.97
C ASP A 9 -3.84 -4.42 -6.74
N LYS A 10 -4.65 -4.82 -7.71
CA LYS A 10 -5.40 -6.08 -7.65
C LYS A 10 -4.52 -7.30 -7.88
N ASP A 11 -3.47 -7.16 -8.66
CA ASP A 11 -2.57 -8.24 -9.03
C ASP A 11 -1.74 -8.67 -7.81
N ASN A 12 -1.26 -7.70 -7.03
CA ASN A 12 -0.49 -7.96 -5.81
C ASN A 12 -1.35 -7.97 -4.53
N GLN A 13 -2.63 -7.60 -4.62
CA GLN A 13 -3.49 -7.33 -3.46
C GLN A 13 -2.85 -6.34 -2.48
N GLU A 14 -2.40 -5.19 -2.98
CA GLU A 14 -1.72 -4.17 -2.19
C GLU A 14 -2.35 -2.78 -2.37
N LEU A 15 -2.20 -1.91 -1.38
CA LEU A 15 -2.47 -0.49 -1.46
C LEU A 15 -1.17 0.28 -1.62
N ILE A 16 -1.00 0.89 -2.79
CA ILE A 16 0.19 1.65 -3.16
C ILE A 16 0.03 3.12 -2.77
N ALA A 17 0.94 3.59 -1.92
CA ALA A 17 1.16 4.97 -1.57
C ALA A 17 2.26 5.57 -2.45
N LYS A 18 1.89 6.16 -3.59
CA LYS A 18 2.85 6.67 -4.59
C LYS A 18 3.83 7.72 -4.06
N ARG A 19 3.43 8.59 -3.13
CA ARG A 19 4.37 9.62 -2.62
C ARG A 19 5.40 9.08 -1.65
N SER A 20 5.03 8.07 -0.85
CA SER A 20 5.97 7.44 0.08
C SER A 20 6.76 6.31 -0.58
N GLY A 21 6.36 5.86 -1.77
CA GLY A 21 6.98 4.71 -2.44
C GLY A 21 6.76 3.41 -1.65
N LEU A 22 5.63 3.31 -0.95
CA LEU A 22 5.28 2.15 -0.13
C LEU A 22 4.05 1.44 -0.68
N ALA A 23 4.04 0.12 -0.59
CA ALA A 23 2.89 -0.73 -0.87
C ALA A 23 2.51 -1.50 0.39
N TYR A 24 1.24 -1.42 0.78
CA TYR A 24 0.70 -2.07 1.96
C TYR A 24 -0.11 -3.30 1.56
N PRO A 25 0.20 -4.50 2.06
CA PRO A 25 -0.52 -5.71 1.65
C PRO A 25 -1.95 -5.73 2.20
N ILE A 26 -2.84 -6.39 1.47
CA ILE A 26 -4.19 -6.72 1.90
C ILE A 26 -4.22 -8.21 2.21
N LYS A 27 -4.51 -8.54 3.47
CA LYS A 27 -4.61 -9.93 3.95
C LYS A 27 -6.06 -10.18 4.35
N GLU A 28 -6.68 -11.21 3.77
CA GLU A 28 -8.09 -11.56 4.02
C GLU A 28 -9.07 -10.39 3.76
N GLY A 29 -8.76 -9.52 2.80
CA GLY A 29 -9.57 -8.34 2.49
C GLY A 29 -9.33 -7.14 3.43
N ILE A 30 -8.43 -7.25 4.41
CA ILE A 30 -8.09 -6.18 5.34
C ILE A 30 -6.72 -5.59 4.96
N PRO A 31 -6.64 -4.27 4.69
CA PRO A 31 -5.36 -3.61 4.46
C PRO A 31 -4.50 -3.55 5.73
N ILE A 32 -3.27 -4.04 5.65
CA ILE A 32 -2.29 -3.97 6.72
C ILE A 32 -1.43 -2.71 6.54
N MET A 33 -1.85 -1.61 7.17
CA MET A 33 -1.14 -0.33 7.13
C MET A 33 -0.05 -0.22 8.22
N LEU A 34 0.83 -1.22 8.27
CA LEU A 34 1.97 -1.24 9.19
C LEU A 34 3.27 -0.91 8.43
N PRO A 35 4.16 -0.05 8.97
CA PRO A 35 5.42 0.28 8.31
C PRO A 35 6.33 -0.94 8.07
N ASP A 36 6.35 -1.89 9.01
CA ASP A 36 7.14 -3.13 8.90
C ASP A 36 6.63 -4.07 7.82
N GLU A 37 5.32 -4.06 7.55
CA GLU A 37 4.69 -4.86 6.51
C GLU A 37 4.70 -4.15 5.14
N ALA A 38 5.04 -2.86 5.14
CA ALA A 38 5.06 -2.06 3.92
C ALA A 38 6.23 -2.48 3.03
N ARG A 39 5.91 -2.90 1.81
CA ARG A 39 6.89 -3.17 0.77
C ARG A 39 7.35 -1.85 0.16
N LYS A 40 8.66 -1.62 0.15
CA LYS A 40 9.23 -0.49 -0.62
C LYS A 40 9.12 -0.78 -2.10
N LEU A 41 8.49 0.13 -2.83
CA LEU A 41 8.56 0.17 -4.27
C LEU A 41 9.95 0.67 -4.64
N LYS A 42 10.78 -0.21 -5.20
CA LYS A 42 11.99 0.21 -5.90
C LYS A 42 11.52 0.80 -7.23
N ASP A 43 11.98 2.01 -7.52
CA ASP A 43 11.90 2.58 -8.87
C ASP A 43 12.61 1.66 -9.87
#